data_AF-A0A9B2JZ05-F1
#
_entry.id   AF-A0A9B2JZ05-F1
#
_cell.length_a   1.000
_cell.length_b   1.000
_cell.length_c   1.000
_cell.angle_alpha   90.00
_cell.angle_beta   90.00
_cell.angle_gamma   90.00
#
_symmetry.space_group_name_H-M   'P 1'
#
loop_
_entity.id
_entity.type
_entity.pdbx_description
1 polymer ?
#
loop_
_entity_poly.entity_id
_entity_poly.type
_entity_poly.pdbx_seq_one_letter_code
_entity_poly.pdbx_strand_id
1 'polypeptide(L)'
;MYEVTVGHDPQTSNGNQSQQQLQSGGWNGIPETTLVSRSIRNNGNSNGWNPITSPFQHQQEQQQLHERKQKEVKSGDLGDDEDGGGGGGGLEGADPEENNSVHLKRRVGLVSGVALIVGTMIGSGIFVSPSGLLVRTGSIGISFLVWTACGMLSLCGALAYAELGTMNTSSGAEYAYFMDAFGAPPAFLFSWVSTLVLKPSQMAIICLSFAQYAVEAFAADCDPPEEVVKLVALLAIILILLVNCYSVNLATGVQNAFTAAKLIAILVVIAGGSYKLIQGNTQHLKGAFDTVDGSTVNIGRLATAFYTGLWAYDGWNNLNYVTEEIKNPSKNLPRSIMIGIPLVTLCYALINVSYLAVMSPSEMIESEAVAVTFGNRILGVMAWLMPLSVAISTFGSANGTLFAAGRLCFAASREGHLLDCLSYVHVRRFTPAPGLIFHSLVAGAMVLSGNIDSLIDFFSFTAWIFYGGAMLALLVMRRTRPNHPRPYKCPLIIPVLVLGISAYLIVAPIIDNPQIEYLYAAGFILAGMLVYLPFVKYGYVPKFMEGVNAFLQMLLEVAPTAAAFD
;
A
#
# COMPACT_ATOMS: atom_id res chain seq x y z
N MET A 1 18.48 65.75 -46.52
CA MET A 1 17.51 66.74 -47.00
C MET A 1 16.96 67.42 -45.75
N TYR A 2 17.27 68.71 -45.58
CA TYR A 2 16.91 69.62 -44.47
C TYR A 2 15.36 69.79 -44.39
N GLU A 3 14.68 70.13 -43.28
CA GLU A 3 14.63 71.34 -42.41
C GLU A 3 13.88 70.94 -41.09
N VAL A 4 14.16 71.34 -39.83
CA VAL A 4 14.17 72.65 -39.10
C VAL A 4 12.80 73.37 -39.18
N THR A 5 12.00 73.68 -38.14
CA THR A 5 12.17 74.66 -37.01
C THR A 5 10.88 74.61 -36.13
N VAL A 6 10.89 74.37 -34.81
CA VAL A 6 10.79 75.27 -33.61
C VAL A 6 9.59 76.26 -33.49
N GLY A 7 8.94 76.25 -32.32
CA GLY A 7 8.26 77.37 -31.64
C GLY A 7 6.88 76.99 -31.06
N HIS A 8 6.42 77.36 -29.86
CA HIS A 8 6.87 78.17 -28.74
C HIS A 8 5.82 77.95 -27.61
N ASP A 9 6.23 77.90 -26.34
CA ASP A 9 5.41 78.00 -25.11
C ASP A 9 4.78 79.42 -24.99
N PRO A 10 3.98 79.85 -23.96
CA PRO A 10 3.84 79.31 -22.58
C PRO A 10 2.44 79.44 -21.88
N GLN A 11 2.36 78.89 -20.65
CA GLN A 11 1.66 79.42 -19.44
C GLN A 11 0.13 79.63 -19.45
N THR A 12 -0.69 79.16 -18.49
CA THR A 12 -0.70 79.60 -17.07
C THR A 12 -1.82 78.88 -16.28
N SER A 13 -1.49 78.50 -15.03
CA SER A 13 -2.21 78.89 -13.79
C SER A 13 -3.49 78.18 -13.32
N ASN A 14 -3.30 77.46 -12.20
CA ASN A 14 -4.02 77.50 -10.92
C ASN A 14 -5.54 77.33 -10.82
N GLY A 15 -5.88 76.53 -9.79
CA GLY A 15 -6.91 76.90 -8.83
C GLY A 15 -8.10 75.95 -8.86
N ASN A 16 -8.12 74.94 -8.00
CA ASN A 16 -8.64 74.97 -6.61
C ASN A 16 -10.10 74.50 -6.51
N GLN A 17 -10.28 73.60 -5.55
CA GLN A 17 -11.41 73.55 -4.62
C GLN A 17 -12.76 72.98 -5.08
N SER A 18 -12.92 71.70 -4.69
CA SER A 18 -13.85 71.23 -3.65
C SER A 18 -15.37 71.30 -3.84
N GLN A 19 -15.95 70.14 -3.53
CA GLN A 19 -17.09 69.89 -2.63
C GLN A 19 -18.48 69.56 -3.20
N GLN A 20 -19.08 68.60 -2.48
CA GLN A 20 -20.51 68.24 -2.34
C GLN A 20 -21.09 67.29 -3.39
N GLN A 21 -21.32 66.02 -3.02
CA GLN A 21 -22.49 65.47 -2.30
C GLN A 21 -23.75 65.41 -3.16
N LEU A 22 -24.28 64.21 -3.39
CA LEU A 22 -25.64 63.78 -3.00
C LEU A 22 -25.93 62.36 -3.55
N GLN A 23 -26.40 61.49 -2.65
CA GLN A 23 -27.54 60.53 -2.73
C GLN A 23 -27.74 59.74 -4.04
N SER A 24 -28.19 58.48 -4.08
CA SER A 24 -28.78 57.49 -3.17
C SER A 24 -29.14 56.29 -4.06
N GLY A 25 -29.14 55.06 -3.54
CA GLY A 25 -29.77 53.94 -4.24
C GLY A 25 -29.13 52.61 -3.91
N GLY A 26 -29.61 51.98 -2.84
CA GLY A 26 -29.16 50.65 -2.44
C GLY A 26 -29.74 49.55 -3.33
N TRP A 27 -28.99 48.45 -3.44
CA TRP A 27 -29.50 47.08 -3.56
C TRP A 27 -28.50 46.16 -2.87
N ASN A 28 -28.93 45.55 -1.76
CA ASN A 28 -28.21 44.50 -1.06
C ASN A 28 -28.51 43.14 -1.71
N GLY A 29 -27.49 42.28 -1.80
CA GLY A 29 -27.64 40.88 -1.43
C GLY A 29 -27.35 39.83 -2.49
N ILE A 30 -26.07 39.50 -2.72
CA ILE A 30 -25.58 38.13 -3.03
C ILE A 30 -24.18 38.02 -2.39
N PRO A 31 -23.85 36.95 -1.61
CA PRO A 31 -22.53 36.83 -0.99
C PRO A 31 -21.50 36.35 -2.03
N GLU A 32 -20.47 37.16 -2.25
CA GLU A 32 -19.29 36.79 -3.04
C GLU A 32 -18.56 35.62 -2.38
N THR A 33 -18.29 34.60 -3.20
CA THR A 33 -17.36 33.52 -2.92
C THR A 33 -15.94 34.08 -2.93
N THR A 34 -15.25 33.94 -1.81
CA THR A 34 -13.89 34.42 -1.59
C THR A 34 -12.89 33.69 -2.51
N LEU A 35 -12.62 34.26 -3.68
CA LEU A 35 -11.45 33.93 -4.50
C LEU A 35 -10.22 34.61 -3.88
N VAL A 36 -9.44 33.86 -3.09
CA VAL A 36 -8.13 34.35 -2.62
C VAL A 36 -7.13 34.24 -3.77
N SER A 37 -7.04 35.31 -4.56
CA SER A 37 -5.89 35.57 -5.42
C SER A 37 -4.88 36.42 -4.65
N ARG A 38 -3.72 35.84 -4.29
CA ARG A 38 -2.61 36.61 -3.72
C ARG A 38 -1.75 37.14 -4.88
N SER A 39 -1.94 38.40 -5.24
CA SER A 39 -0.92 39.19 -5.94
C SER A 39 -0.04 39.87 -4.88
N ILE A 40 1.23 39.49 -4.76
CA ILE A 40 2.19 40.23 -3.95
C ILE A 40 2.83 41.28 -4.85
N ARG A 41 2.49 42.55 -4.59
CA ARG A 41 3.08 43.72 -5.25
C ARG A 41 4.35 44.11 -4.48
N ASN A 42 5.43 44.27 -5.25
CA ASN A 42 6.74 44.79 -4.88
C ASN A 42 6.68 46.07 -4.03
N ASN A 43 7.55 46.15 -3.03
CA ASN A 43 8.17 47.41 -2.61
C ASN A 43 9.63 47.14 -2.25
N GLY A 44 10.55 47.73 -3.01
CA GLY A 44 12.00 47.60 -2.80
C GLY A 44 12.52 48.55 -1.72
N ASN A 45 13.59 48.17 -1.03
CA ASN A 45 14.95 48.63 -1.29
C ASN A 45 15.87 48.25 -0.11
N SER A 46 16.94 47.49 -0.35
CA SER A 46 18.33 47.83 0.04
C SER A 46 19.27 46.62 -0.07
N ASN A 47 20.47 46.92 -0.54
CA ASN A 47 21.53 46.03 -0.96
C ASN A 47 22.05 45.08 0.13
N GLY A 48 22.28 43.82 -0.25
CA GLY A 48 23.04 42.86 0.55
C GLY A 48 23.12 41.51 -0.15
N TRP A 49 24.13 41.31 -0.99
CA TRP A 49 24.51 39.97 -1.46
C TRP A 49 25.02 39.16 -0.27
N ASN A 50 24.29 38.12 0.15
CA ASN A 50 24.79 37.10 1.08
C ASN A 50 24.93 35.76 0.34
N PRO A 51 26.04 35.04 0.53
CA PRO A 51 26.31 33.80 -0.18
C PRO A 51 25.45 32.65 0.34
N ILE A 52 25.11 31.75 -0.58
CA ILE A 52 24.36 30.50 -0.40
C ILE A 52 24.92 29.71 0.80
N THR A 53 24.12 29.55 1.84
CA THR A 53 24.40 28.63 2.96
C THR A 53 24.25 27.19 2.50
N SER A 54 25.24 26.35 2.81
CA SER A 54 25.24 24.94 2.41
C SER A 54 24.18 24.13 3.18
N PRO A 55 23.60 23.06 2.60
CA PRO A 55 22.58 22.22 3.25
C PRO A 55 22.97 21.66 4.61
N PHE A 56 24.27 21.60 4.90
CA PHE A 56 24.82 21.07 6.15
C PHE A 56 24.64 22.02 7.35
N GLN A 57 24.67 23.34 7.12
CA GLN A 57 24.45 24.34 8.18
C GLN A 57 22.97 24.41 8.59
N HIS A 58 22.06 24.25 7.62
CA HIS A 58 20.64 24.27 7.90
C HIS A 58 20.19 23.08 8.76
N GLN A 59 20.83 21.92 8.55
CA GLN A 59 20.58 20.71 9.32
C GLN A 59 21.10 20.81 10.76
N GLN A 60 22.23 21.50 10.99
CA GLN A 60 22.75 21.79 12.34
C GLN A 60 21.89 22.81 13.09
N GLU A 61 21.38 23.83 12.41
CA GLU A 61 20.48 24.83 13.01
C GLU A 61 19.16 24.20 13.48
N GLN A 62 18.58 23.29 12.68
CA GLN A 62 17.37 22.57 13.08
C GLN A 62 17.62 21.62 14.26
N GLN A 63 18.78 20.98 14.32
CA GLN A 63 19.15 20.12 15.44
C GLN A 63 19.32 20.91 16.74
N GLN A 64 19.93 22.09 16.69
CA GLN A 64 20.08 22.98 17.84
C GLN A 64 18.76 23.58 18.31
N LEU A 65 17.84 23.89 17.39
CA LEU A 65 16.50 24.38 17.74
C LEU A 65 15.66 23.29 18.41
N HIS A 66 15.82 22.03 17.99
CA HIS A 66 15.14 20.89 18.61
C HIS A 66 15.69 20.58 20.01
N GLU A 67 17.01 20.69 20.22
CA GLU A 67 17.63 20.57 21.54
C GLU A 67 17.22 21.70 22.50
N ARG A 68 17.02 22.93 22.00
CA ARG A 68 16.52 24.05 22.81
C ARG A 68 15.07 23.82 23.27
N LYS A 69 14.19 23.36 22.38
CA LYS A 69 12.81 22.99 22.74
C LYS A 69 12.74 21.83 23.74
N GLN A 70 13.67 20.87 23.68
CA GLN A 70 13.75 19.79 24.67
C GLN A 70 14.30 20.24 26.03
N LYS A 71 15.17 21.25 26.07
CA LYS A 71 15.68 21.82 27.33
C LYS A 71 14.61 22.65 28.06
N GLU A 72 13.77 23.38 27.34
CA GLU A 72 12.63 24.11 27.92
C GLU A 72 11.58 23.18 28.55
N VAL A 73 11.36 21.99 27.96
CA VAL A 73 10.48 20.96 28.53
C VAL A 73 11.06 20.33 29.80
N LYS A 74 12.39 20.30 29.97
CA LYS A 74 13.04 19.76 31.17
C LYS A 74 13.20 20.76 32.32
N SER A 75 13.09 22.06 32.06
CA SER A 75 13.23 23.11 33.08
C SER A 75 11.91 23.48 33.78
N GLY A 76 10.77 22.96 33.32
CA GLY A 76 9.45 23.28 33.86
C GLY A 76 8.99 22.44 35.06
N ASP A 77 9.82 21.52 35.57
CA ASP A 77 9.41 20.51 36.54
C ASP A 77 10.38 20.45 37.72
N LEU A 78 10.40 21.50 38.56
CA LEU A 78 11.06 21.54 39.89
C LEU A 78 10.47 22.71 40.70
N GLY A 79 9.59 22.41 41.66
CA GLY A 79 9.05 23.36 42.64
C GLY A 79 8.00 22.70 43.55
N ASP A 80 8.31 22.66 44.85
CA ASP A 80 7.75 21.80 45.91
C ASP A 80 6.39 22.22 46.54
N ASP A 81 5.81 21.23 47.23
CA ASP A 81 5.03 21.20 48.49
C ASP A 81 3.52 21.56 48.64
N GLU A 82 2.81 20.54 49.19
CA GLU A 82 1.69 20.46 50.15
C GLU A 82 0.43 21.37 50.01
N ASP A 83 -0.76 20.79 49.80
CA ASP A 83 -1.71 20.33 50.85
C ASP A 83 -3.16 20.13 50.31
N GLY A 84 -3.93 19.19 50.88
CA GLY A 84 -5.41 19.27 50.94
C GLY A 84 -6.32 18.64 49.87
N GLY A 85 -6.74 17.38 50.11
CA GLY A 85 -8.13 16.87 50.08
C GLY A 85 -9.11 17.12 48.91
N GLY A 86 -9.49 16.03 48.23
CA GLY A 86 -10.91 15.71 47.95
C GLY A 86 -11.46 15.98 46.54
N GLY A 87 -12.09 14.94 45.95
CA GLY A 87 -13.13 15.11 44.93
C GLY A 87 -12.74 14.62 43.54
N GLY A 88 -13.60 13.81 42.91
CA GLY A 88 -13.33 13.12 41.65
C GLY A 88 -13.40 14.00 40.40
N GLY A 89 -12.87 13.44 39.32
CA GLY A 89 -13.07 13.93 37.95
C GLY A 89 -11.81 14.56 37.34
N GLY A 90 -11.37 14.03 36.19
CA GLY A 90 -10.46 14.72 35.28
C GLY A 90 -9.03 14.20 35.24
N LEU A 91 -8.79 13.17 34.42
CA LEU A 91 -7.49 12.94 33.78
C LEU A 91 -7.73 12.77 32.27
N GLU A 92 -8.38 13.77 31.67
CA GLU A 92 -8.23 14.08 30.25
C GLU A 92 -7.12 15.11 30.18
N GLY A 93 -5.98 14.72 29.61
CA GLY A 93 -4.98 15.69 29.18
C GLY A 93 -5.65 16.63 28.19
N ALA A 94 -5.58 17.93 28.46
CA ALA A 94 -6.10 18.97 27.61
C ALA A 94 -5.68 18.72 26.15
N ASP A 95 -6.67 18.69 25.26
CA ASP A 95 -6.43 18.74 23.82
C ASP A 95 -5.51 19.93 23.53
N PRO A 96 -4.38 19.74 22.83
CA PRO A 96 -3.59 20.88 22.38
C PRO A 96 -4.47 21.69 21.43
N GLU A 97 -4.50 23.00 21.68
CA GLU A 97 -5.22 24.01 20.91
C GLU A 97 -5.20 23.76 19.40
N GLU A 98 -6.32 24.08 18.75
CA GLU A 98 -6.58 23.99 17.31
C GLU A 98 -5.38 24.40 16.45
N ASN A 99 -4.52 23.43 16.13
CA ASN A 99 -3.64 23.54 14.99
C ASN A 99 -4.39 22.96 13.78
N ASN A 100 -4.71 23.83 12.83
CA ASN A 100 -5.60 23.63 11.67
C ASN A 100 -5.04 22.65 10.61
N SER A 101 -4.51 21.52 11.05
CA SER A 101 -3.92 20.47 10.21
C SER A 101 -4.87 19.28 10.14
N VAL A 102 -5.35 18.98 8.94
CA VAL A 102 -6.27 17.86 8.70
C VAL A 102 -5.50 16.55 8.82
N HIS A 103 -5.57 15.91 10.00
CA HIS A 103 -4.99 14.59 10.23
C HIS A 103 -5.97 13.46 9.87
N LEU A 104 -5.43 12.33 9.39
CA LEU A 104 -6.19 11.09 9.23
C LEU A 104 -6.67 10.60 10.60
N LYS A 105 -7.97 10.32 10.73
CA LYS A 105 -8.58 9.90 12.00
C LYS A 105 -8.17 8.47 12.36
N ARG A 106 -7.65 8.25 13.57
CA ARG A 106 -7.34 6.91 14.12
C ARG A 106 -8.60 6.06 14.34
N ARG A 107 -8.90 5.17 13.40
CA ARG A 107 -10.14 4.38 13.36
C ARG A 107 -9.93 2.87 13.44
N VAL A 108 -8.76 2.35 13.08
CA VAL A 108 -8.49 0.91 13.01
C VAL A 108 -8.12 0.37 14.39
N GLY A 109 -9.03 -0.38 15.01
CA GLY A 109 -8.78 -1.10 16.27
C GLY A 109 -8.07 -2.44 16.06
N LEU A 110 -7.82 -3.19 17.15
CA LEU A 110 -7.14 -4.50 17.08
C LEU A 110 -7.87 -5.51 16.19
N VAL A 111 -9.19 -5.67 16.37
CA VAL A 111 -10.01 -6.60 15.58
C VAL A 111 -10.02 -6.23 14.11
N SER A 112 -10.19 -4.94 13.80
CA SER A 112 -10.11 -4.44 12.42
C SER A 112 -8.72 -4.60 11.82
N GLY A 113 -7.65 -4.44 12.61
CA GLY A 113 -6.28 -4.70 12.17
C GLY A 113 -6.01 -6.18 11.85
N VAL A 114 -6.51 -7.10 12.69
CA VAL A 114 -6.47 -8.54 12.41
C VAL A 114 -7.29 -8.86 11.16
N ALA A 115 -8.50 -8.31 11.04
CA ALA A 115 -9.36 -8.50 9.88
C ALA A 115 -8.73 -7.93 8.59
N LEU A 116 -7.99 -6.83 8.66
CA LEU A 116 -7.27 -6.28 7.52
C LEU A 116 -6.13 -7.21 7.09
N ILE A 117 -5.30 -7.71 8.02
CA ILE A 117 -4.24 -8.68 7.71
C ILE A 117 -4.84 -9.95 7.11
N VAL A 118 -5.76 -10.59 7.83
CA VAL A 118 -6.38 -11.86 7.41
C VAL A 118 -7.15 -11.67 6.10
N GLY A 119 -7.89 -10.57 5.97
CA GLY A 119 -8.71 -10.27 4.80
C GLY A 119 -7.91 -9.91 3.55
N THR A 120 -6.73 -9.31 3.70
CA THR A 120 -5.83 -9.02 2.57
C THR A 120 -5.01 -10.24 2.17
N MET A 121 -4.45 -10.97 3.13
CA MET A 121 -3.65 -12.17 2.88
C MET A 121 -4.47 -13.33 2.30
N ILE A 122 -5.63 -13.63 2.90
CA ILE A 122 -6.54 -14.65 2.37
C ILE A 122 -7.25 -14.08 1.15
N GLY A 123 -6.62 -14.17 -0.01
CA GLY A 123 -7.12 -13.66 -1.28
C GLY A 123 -7.28 -14.77 -2.32
N SER A 124 -6.85 -14.48 -3.54
CA SER A 124 -6.81 -15.47 -4.64
C SER A 124 -5.72 -16.51 -4.45
N GLY A 125 -4.66 -16.18 -3.71
CA GLY A 125 -3.47 -17.00 -3.61
C GLY A 125 -3.73 -18.42 -3.11
N ILE A 126 -4.56 -18.64 -2.09
CA ILE A 126 -4.85 -20.00 -1.59
C ILE A 126 -5.65 -20.87 -2.57
N PHE A 127 -6.33 -20.26 -3.53
CA PHE A 127 -7.14 -20.98 -4.50
C PHE A 127 -6.35 -21.34 -5.76
N VAL A 128 -5.38 -20.52 -6.15
CA VAL A 128 -4.52 -20.71 -7.33
C VAL A 128 -3.21 -21.45 -6.99
N SER A 129 -2.58 -21.09 -5.87
CA SER A 129 -1.21 -21.53 -5.55
C SER A 129 -1.03 -23.01 -5.22
N PRO A 130 -2.03 -23.78 -4.71
CA PRO A 130 -1.84 -25.21 -4.41
C PRO A 130 -1.40 -26.03 -5.63
N SER A 131 -2.04 -25.81 -6.79
CA SER A 131 -1.68 -26.48 -8.04
C SER A 131 -0.26 -26.10 -8.46
N GLY A 132 0.03 -24.80 -8.58
CA GLY A 132 1.34 -24.29 -8.99
C GLY A 132 2.48 -24.74 -8.06
N LEU A 133 2.23 -24.83 -6.74
CA LEU A 133 3.22 -25.31 -5.79
C LEU A 133 3.50 -26.81 -5.97
N LEU A 134 2.45 -27.61 -6.14
CA LEU A 134 2.59 -29.05 -6.32
C LEU A 134 3.32 -29.41 -7.63
N VAL A 135 3.03 -28.70 -8.73
CA VAL A 135 3.75 -28.84 -10.01
C VAL A 135 5.25 -28.57 -9.84
N ARG A 136 5.60 -27.54 -9.06
CA ARG A 136 7.00 -27.12 -8.88
C ARG A 136 7.76 -28.01 -7.89
N THR A 137 7.11 -28.51 -6.84
CA THR A 137 7.75 -29.37 -5.84
C THR A 137 7.75 -30.84 -6.21
N GLY A 138 6.81 -31.30 -7.04
CA GLY A 138 6.68 -32.69 -7.49
C GLY A 138 6.38 -33.69 -6.37
N SER A 139 6.09 -33.21 -5.15
CA SER A 139 5.85 -34.03 -3.96
C SER A 139 4.97 -33.27 -2.98
N ILE A 140 4.02 -34.00 -2.39
CA ILE A 140 3.02 -33.48 -1.45
C ILE A 140 3.68 -32.99 -0.16
N GLY A 141 4.60 -33.78 0.40
CA GLY A 141 5.29 -33.49 1.65
C GLY A 141 6.17 -32.25 1.50
N ILE A 142 6.87 -32.13 0.37
CA ILE A 142 7.70 -30.95 0.07
C ILE A 142 6.82 -29.72 -0.16
N SER A 143 5.70 -29.86 -0.88
CA SER A 143 4.71 -28.77 -1.05
C SER A 143 4.22 -28.25 0.31
N PHE A 144 3.88 -29.15 1.24
CA PHE A 144 3.43 -28.77 2.59
C PHE A 144 4.53 -28.08 3.42
N LEU A 145 5.78 -28.55 3.32
CA LEU A 145 6.93 -27.89 3.95
C LEU A 145 7.15 -26.48 3.40
N VAL A 146 7.01 -26.28 2.08
CA VAL A 146 7.13 -24.95 1.48
C VAL A 146 5.98 -24.05 1.94
N TRP A 147 4.73 -24.53 1.98
CA TRP A 147 3.58 -23.76 2.50
C TRP A 147 3.80 -23.27 3.93
N THR A 148 4.28 -24.13 4.81
CA THR A 148 4.53 -23.79 6.22
C THR A 148 5.77 -22.89 6.37
N ALA A 149 6.82 -23.11 5.58
CA ALA A 149 7.99 -22.24 5.52
C ALA A 149 7.64 -20.83 5.04
N CYS A 150 6.77 -20.69 4.03
CA CYS A 150 6.28 -19.39 3.54
C CYS A 150 5.50 -18.63 4.63
N GLY A 151 4.66 -19.33 5.41
CA GLY A 151 3.94 -18.72 6.53
C GLY A 151 4.87 -18.24 7.64
N MET A 152 5.87 -19.06 8.00
CA MET A 152 6.90 -18.70 8.98
C MET A 152 7.75 -17.52 8.51
N LEU A 153 8.15 -17.52 7.24
CA LEU A 153 8.91 -16.42 6.62
C LEU A 153 8.09 -15.12 6.61
N SER A 154 6.81 -15.19 6.27
CA SER A 154 5.90 -14.04 6.29
C SER A 154 5.72 -13.48 7.69
N LEU A 155 5.63 -14.34 8.71
CA LEU A 155 5.61 -13.92 10.11
C LEU A 155 6.91 -13.23 10.51
N CYS A 156 8.06 -13.79 10.16
CA CYS A 156 9.37 -13.18 10.40
C CYS A 156 9.48 -11.80 9.74
N GLY A 157 9.11 -11.68 8.47
CA GLY A 157 9.10 -10.42 7.73
C GLY A 157 8.19 -9.38 8.39
N ALA A 158 6.95 -9.77 8.71
CA ALA A 158 5.99 -8.89 9.35
C ALA A 158 6.43 -8.42 10.75
N LEU A 159 7.08 -9.28 11.55
CA LEU A 159 7.61 -8.87 12.85
C LEU A 159 8.75 -7.86 12.71
N ALA A 160 9.63 -8.02 11.73
CA ALA A 160 10.64 -7.00 11.44
C ALA A 160 9.99 -5.68 10.97
N TYR A 161 8.95 -5.75 10.15
CA TYR A 161 8.15 -4.59 9.76
C TYR A 161 7.41 -3.94 10.93
N ALA A 162 6.97 -4.70 11.94
CA ALA A 162 6.34 -4.15 13.13
C ALA A 162 7.29 -3.24 13.90
N GLU A 163 8.58 -3.53 13.96
CA GLU A 163 9.58 -2.62 14.55
C GLU A 163 9.70 -1.33 13.73
N LEU A 164 9.77 -1.44 12.40
CA LEU A 164 9.80 -0.25 11.53
C LEU A 164 8.54 0.61 11.68
N GLY A 165 7.36 0.01 11.63
CA GLY A 165 6.07 0.72 11.74
C GLY A 165 5.75 1.25 13.14
N THR A 166 6.34 0.68 14.19
CA THR A 166 6.23 1.26 15.54
C THR A 166 7.27 2.33 15.82
N MET A 167 8.38 2.36 15.07
CA MET A 167 9.40 3.39 15.17
C MET A 167 9.04 4.63 14.35
N ASN A 168 8.59 4.44 13.10
CA ASN A 168 8.02 5.48 12.26
C ASN A 168 6.54 5.15 11.99
N THR A 169 5.66 5.92 12.63
CA THR A 169 4.20 5.74 12.51
C THR A 169 3.59 6.48 11.33
N SER A 170 4.38 7.12 10.49
CA SER A 170 3.89 7.80 9.28
C SER A 170 3.34 6.81 8.25
N SER A 171 2.39 7.28 7.44
CA SER A 171 1.82 6.52 6.33
C SER A 171 2.85 6.32 5.21
N GLY A 172 2.71 5.23 4.45
CA GLY A 172 3.57 4.92 3.28
C GLY A 172 4.56 3.76 3.47
N ALA A 173 4.65 3.19 4.67
CA ALA A 173 5.43 1.98 4.98
C ALA A 173 6.88 2.03 4.44
N GLU A 174 7.28 1.16 3.50
CA GLU A 174 8.64 1.06 2.97
C GLU A 174 9.16 2.39 2.42
N TYR A 175 8.29 3.24 1.86
CA TYR A 175 8.68 4.58 1.42
C TYR A 175 9.25 5.42 2.57
N ALA A 176 8.53 5.47 3.70
CA ALA A 176 8.96 6.18 4.89
C ALA A 176 10.21 5.54 5.51
N TYR A 177 10.31 4.21 5.49
CA TYR A 177 11.47 3.49 6.03
C TYR A 177 12.73 3.76 5.22
N PHE A 178 12.63 3.83 3.89
CA PHE A 178 13.76 4.17 3.03
C PHE A 178 14.14 5.64 3.14
N MET A 179 13.16 6.52 3.31
CA MET A 179 13.45 7.93 3.56
C MET A 179 14.27 8.11 4.84
N ASP A 180 13.91 7.41 5.93
CA ASP A 180 14.63 7.47 7.20
C ASP A 180 16.02 6.82 7.16
N ALA A 181 16.17 5.70 6.45
CA ALA A 181 17.38 4.90 6.45
C ALA A 181 18.41 5.32 5.39
N PHE A 182 17.96 5.65 4.19
CA PHE A 182 18.81 5.88 3.01
C PHE A 182 18.61 7.25 2.36
N GLY A 183 17.54 7.97 2.72
CA GLY A 183 17.19 9.26 2.15
C GLY A 183 16.37 9.18 0.86
N ALA A 184 16.29 10.31 0.15
CA ALA A 184 15.35 10.50 -0.95
C ALA A 184 15.50 9.56 -2.16
N PRO A 185 16.70 9.22 -2.67
CA PRO A 185 16.80 8.46 -3.92
C PRO A 185 16.22 7.03 -3.82
N PRO A 186 16.58 6.18 -2.82
CA PRO A 186 15.98 4.85 -2.70
C PRO A 186 14.50 4.89 -2.35
N ALA A 187 14.06 5.88 -1.57
CA ALA A 187 12.65 6.10 -1.29
C ALA A 187 11.85 6.42 -2.57
N PHE A 188 12.38 7.29 -3.42
CA PHE A 188 11.78 7.60 -4.73
C PHE A 188 11.71 6.37 -5.64
N LEU A 189 12.80 5.59 -5.74
CA LEU A 189 12.82 4.37 -6.56
C LEU A 189 11.74 3.38 -6.10
N PHE A 190 11.58 3.22 -4.79
CA PHE A 190 10.48 2.42 -4.26
C PHE A 190 9.11 2.98 -4.64
N SER A 191 8.86 4.29 -4.46
CA SER A 191 7.55 4.87 -4.85
C SER A 191 7.29 4.73 -6.35
N TRP A 192 8.30 4.94 -7.20
CA TRP A 192 8.23 4.77 -8.65
C TRP A 192 7.78 3.36 -9.03
N VAL A 193 8.47 2.34 -8.52
CA VAL A 193 8.18 0.95 -8.85
C VAL A 193 6.91 0.47 -8.19
N SER A 194 6.67 0.85 -6.93
CA SER A 194 5.53 0.37 -6.18
C SER A 194 4.21 0.92 -6.72
N THR A 195 4.18 2.18 -7.18
CA THR A 195 2.97 2.81 -7.72
C THR A 195 2.67 2.44 -9.17
N LEU A 196 3.69 2.20 -10.00
CA LEU A 196 3.51 1.87 -11.43
C LEU A 196 3.49 0.38 -11.71
N VAL A 197 4.13 -0.43 -10.84
CA VAL A 197 4.33 -1.86 -11.07
C VAL A 197 3.72 -2.68 -9.95
N LEU A 198 4.27 -2.64 -8.73
CA LEU A 198 3.96 -3.65 -7.70
C LEU A 198 2.50 -3.63 -7.26
N LYS A 199 1.98 -2.46 -6.85
CA LYS A 199 0.62 -2.38 -6.35
C LYS A 199 -0.38 -2.62 -7.49
N PRO A 200 -0.24 -2.01 -8.68
CA PRO A 200 -1.15 -2.30 -9.80
C PRO A 200 -1.14 -3.77 -10.24
N SER A 201 0.03 -4.43 -10.27
CA SER A 201 0.13 -5.84 -10.64
C SER A 201 -0.57 -6.72 -9.61
N GLN A 202 -0.40 -6.42 -8.32
CA GLN A 202 -1.12 -7.11 -7.23
C GLN A 202 -2.64 -7.02 -7.43
N MET A 203 -3.17 -5.83 -7.73
CA MET A 203 -4.59 -5.62 -8.01
C MET A 203 -5.05 -6.39 -9.26
N ALA A 204 -4.28 -6.34 -10.33
CA ALA A 204 -4.57 -7.05 -11.59
C ALA A 204 -4.66 -8.57 -11.38
N ILE A 205 -3.69 -9.17 -10.69
CA ILE A 205 -3.66 -10.62 -10.43
C ILE A 205 -4.89 -11.05 -9.62
N ILE A 206 -5.24 -10.30 -8.56
CA ILE A 206 -6.40 -10.63 -7.72
C ILE A 206 -7.70 -10.51 -8.51
N CYS A 207 -7.86 -9.46 -9.34
CA CYS A 207 -9.07 -9.26 -10.15
C CYS A 207 -9.19 -10.25 -11.31
N LEU A 208 -8.08 -10.66 -11.93
CA LEU A 208 -8.07 -11.75 -12.92
C LEU A 208 -8.46 -13.07 -12.27
N SER A 209 -7.94 -13.36 -11.08
CA SER A 209 -8.33 -14.55 -10.32
C SER A 209 -9.82 -14.51 -9.96
N PHE A 210 -10.33 -13.36 -9.48
CA PHE A 210 -11.77 -13.18 -9.23
C PHE A 210 -12.58 -13.52 -10.48
N ALA A 211 -12.18 -13.00 -11.63
CA ALA A 211 -12.89 -13.19 -12.89
C ALA A 211 -12.85 -14.64 -13.36
N GLN A 212 -11.72 -15.34 -13.24
CA GLN A 212 -11.61 -16.77 -13.59
C GLN A 212 -12.66 -17.60 -12.86
N TYR A 213 -12.70 -17.49 -11.53
CA TYR A 213 -13.65 -18.23 -10.70
C TYR A 213 -15.11 -17.79 -10.91
N ALA A 214 -15.33 -16.50 -11.20
CA ALA A 214 -16.67 -15.98 -11.45
C ALA A 214 -17.23 -16.47 -12.80
N VAL A 215 -16.41 -16.53 -13.85
CA VAL A 215 -16.83 -16.98 -15.19
C VAL A 215 -16.96 -18.49 -15.23
N GLU A 216 -16.03 -19.23 -14.62
CA GLU A 216 -16.07 -20.70 -14.57
C GLU A 216 -17.34 -21.23 -13.88
N ALA A 217 -17.91 -20.48 -12.92
CA ALA A 217 -19.19 -20.79 -12.31
C ALA A 217 -20.35 -20.91 -13.32
N PHE A 218 -20.24 -20.24 -14.47
CA PHE A 218 -21.23 -20.26 -15.56
C PHE A 218 -20.78 -21.10 -16.77
N ALA A 219 -19.49 -21.42 -16.87
CA ALA A 219 -18.86 -22.16 -17.96
C ALA A 219 -18.38 -23.55 -17.49
N ALA A 220 -19.28 -24.34 -16.89
CA ALA A 220 -18.90 -25.61 -16.25
C ALA A 220 -18.31 -26.67 -17.22
N ASP A 221 -18.60 -26.58 -18.51
CA ASP A 221 -18.23 -27.57 -19.53
C ASP A 221 -17.18 -27.05 -20.54
N CYS A 222 -16.70 -25.81 -20.40
CA CYS A 222 -15.73 -25.23 -21.33
C CYS A 222 -14.78 -24.24 -20.66
N ASP A 223 -13.58 -24.12 -21.22
CA ASP A 223 -12.61 -23.14 -20.74
C ASP A 223 -13.18 -21.71 -20.90
N PRO A 224 -13.13 -20.88 -19.85
CA PRO A 224 -13.71 -19.55 -19.89
C PRO A 224 -12.96 -18.69 -20.91
N PRO A 225 -13.66 -18.02 -21.86
CA PRO A 225 -13.00 -17.19 -22.85
C PRO A 225 -12.19 -16.05 -22.19
N GLU A 226 -10.92 -15.92 -22.57
CA GLU A 226 -9.98 -14.97 -21.97
C GLU A 226 -10.50 -13.52 -22.01
N GLU A 227 -11.18 -13.14 -23.09
CA GLU A 227 -11.78 -11.81 -23.25
C GLU A 227 -12.86 -11.53 -22.20
N VAL A 228 -13.68 -12.53 -21.85
CA VAL A 228 -14.74 -12.40 -20.85
C VAL A 228 -14.12 -12.28 -19.46
N VAL A 229 -13.10 -13.08 -19.16
CA VAL A 229 -12.35 -13.01 -17.90
C VAL A 229 -11.74 -11.61 -17.73
N LYS A 230 -11.06 -11.09 -18.76
CA LYS A 230 -10.49 -9.73 -18.72
C LYS A 230 -11.55 -8.65 -18.54
N LEU A 231 -12.70 -8.75 -19.22
CA LEU A 231 -13.79 -7.78 -19.06
C LEU A 231 -14.38 -7.79 -17.64
N VAL A 232 -14.62 -8.98 -17.08
CA VAL A 232 -15.13 -9.14 -15.70
C VAL A 232 -14.12 -8.62 -14.68
N ALA A 233 -12.81 -8.84 -14.89
CA ALA A 233 -11.75 -8.31 -14.04
C ALA A 233 -11.72 -6.77 -14.05
N LEU A 234 -11.85 -6.14 -15.22
CA LEU A 234 -11.95 -4.68 -15.35
C LEU A 234 -13.19 -4.12 -14.65
N LEU A 235 -14.34 -4.80 -14.79
CA LEU A 235 -15.57 -4.45 -14.09
C LEU A 235 -15.39 -4.51 -12.57
N ALA A 236 -14.70 -5.53 -12.06
CA ALA A 236 -14.38 -5.65 -10.64
C ALA A 236 -13.49 -4.49 -10.15
N ILE A 237 -12.45 -4.11 -10.89
CA ILE A 237 -11.59 -2.96 -10.56
C ILE A 237 -12.42 -1.69 -10.47
N ILE A 238 -13.29 -1.42 -11.45
CA ILE A 238 -14.14 -0.23 -11.47
C ILE A 238 -15.09 -0.21 -10.27
N LEU A 239 -15.73 -1.34 -9.94
CA LEU A 239 -16.63 -1.41 -8.79
C LEU A 239 -15.89 -1.14 -7.47
N ILE A 240 -14.71 -1.73 -7.28
CA ILE A 240 -13.90 -1.53 -6.09
C ILE A 240 -13.44 -0.06 -5.99
N LEU A 241 -13.03 0.54 -7.12
CA LEU A 241 -12.70 1.95 -7.21
C LEU A 241 -13.86 2.85 -6.77
N LEU A 242 -15.07 2.61 -7.29
CA LEU A 242 -16.25 3.39 -6.95
C LEU A 242 -16.58 3.32 -5.46
N VAL A 243 -16.50 2.13 -4.85
CA VAL A 243 -16.73 1.94 -3.41
C VAL A 243 -15.70 2.72 -2.58
N ASN A 244 -14.41 2.62 -2.93
CA ASN A 244 -13.32 3.29 -2.20
C ASN A 244 -13.34 4.82 -2.38
N CYS A 245 -13.73 5.32 -3.55
CA CYS A 245 -13.91 6.75 -3.79
C CYS A 245 -15.15 7.33 -3.09
N TYR A 246 -16.20 6.52 -2.88
CA TYR A 246 -17.45 6.96 -2.26
C TYR A 246 -17.34 7.14 -0.75
N SER A 247 -16.83 6.14 -0.02
CA SER A 247 -16.73 6.22 1.43
C SER A 247 -15.69 5.25 2.01
N VAL A 248 -14.77 5.80 2.80
CA VAL A 248 -13.80 5.02 3.59
C VAL A 248 -14.49 4.07 4.56
N ASN A 249 -15.60 4.50 5.18
CA ASN A 249 -16.35 3.68 6.13
C ASN A 249 -17.02 2.50 5.43
N LEU A 250 -17.56 2.73 4.24
CA LEU A 250 -18.16 1.66 3.43
C LEU A 250 -17.09 0.65 3.02
N ALA A 251 -15.95 1.11 2.48
CA ALA A 251 -14.84 0.24 2.10
C ALA A 251 -14.34 -0.62 3.28
N THR A 252 -14.24 -0.05 4.48
CA THR A 252 -13.83 -0.77 5.70
C THR A 252 -14.91 -1.75 6.18
N GLY A 253 -16.20 -1.37 6.11
CA GLY A 253 -17.32 -2.25 6.47
C GLY A 253 -17.43 -3.46 5.54
N VAL A 254 -17.32 -3.21 4.22
CA VAL A 254 -17.25 -4.24 3.18
C VAL A 254 -16.08 -5.19 3.41
N GLN A 255 -14.89 -4.65 3.76
CA GLN A 255 -13.73 -5.46 4.11
C GLN A 255 -14.00 -6.43 5.27
N ASN A 256 -14.59 -5.94 6.36
CA ASN A 256 -14.88 -6.77 7.54
C ASN A 256 -15.91 -7.86 7.21
N ALA A 257 -16.97 -7.52 6.47
CA ALA A 257 -18.01 -8.46 6.06
C ALA A 257 -17.44 -9.57 5.16
N PHE A 258 -16.64 -9.21 4.15
CA PHE A 258 -16.00 -10.20 3.26
C PHE A 258 -14.93 -11.03 3.97
N THR A 259 -14.26 -10.47 4.98
CA THR A 259 -13.33 -11.22 5.83
C THR A 259 -14.06 -12.26 6.68
N ALA A 260 -15.23 -11.92 7.25
CA ALA A 260 -16.04 -12.90 7.96
C ALA A 260 -16.57 -14.00 7.01
N ALA A 261 -17.07 -13.61 5.83
CA ALA A 261 -17.57 -14.54 4.83
C ALA A 261 -16.50 -15.53 4.34
N LYS A 262 -15.27 -15.07 4.05
CA LYS A 262 -14.18 -15.96 3.61
C LYS A 262 -13.73 -16.92 4.71
N LEU A 263 -13.73 -16.51 5.97
CA LEU A 263 -13.40 -17.40 7.08
C LEU A 263 -14.43 -18.53 7.21
N ILE A 264 -15.72 -18.21 7.02
CA ILE A 264 -16.78 -19.23 6.98
C ILE A 264 -16.55 -20.20 5.81
N ALA A 265 -16.24 -19.70 4.62
CA ALA A 265 -15.96 -20.54 3.46
C ALA A 265 -14.77 -21.49 3.69
N ILE A 266 -13.71 -20.99 4.31
CA ILE A 266 -12.55 -21.80 4.69
C ILE A 266 -12.94 -22.88 5.69
N LEU A 267 -13.77 -22.55 6.69
CA LEU A 267 -14.27 -23.54 7.64
C LEU A 267 -15.10 -24.64 6.95
N VAL A 268 -15.88 -24.31 5.92
CA VAL A 268 -16.62 -25.31 5.13
C VAL A 268 -15.65 -26.25 4.40
N VAL A 269 -14.58 -25.73 3.79
CA VAL A 269 -13.55 -26.56 3.14
C VAL A 269 -12.86 -27.47 4.15
N ILE A 270 -12.45 -26.93 5.30
CA ILE A 270 -11.77 -27.70 6.36
C ILE A 270 -12.70 -28.79 6.91
N ALA A 271 -13.97 -28.48 7.13
CA ALA A 271 -14.95 -29.45 7.60
C ALA A 271 -15.21 -30.55 6.57
N GLY A 272 -15.32 -30.21 5.29
CA GLY A 272 -15.49 -31.17 4.19
C GLY A 272 -14.29 -32.12 4.05
N GLY A 273 -13.07 -31.58 4.11
CA GLY A 273 -11.84 -32.39 4.13
C GLY A 273 -11.74 -33.29 5.35
N SER A 274 -12.04 -32.75 6.54
CA SER A 274 -12.05 -33.52 7.80
C SER A 274 -13.05 -34.67 7.75
N TYR A 275 -14.25 -34.45 7.20
CA TYR A 275 -15.25 -35.49 7.01
C TYR A 275 -14.73 -36.64 6.12
N LYS A 276 -14.06 -36.33 5.02
CA LYS A 276 -13.45 -37.34 4.13
C LYS A 276 -12.29 -38.09 4.78
N LEU A 277 -11.48 -37.41 5.61
CA LEU A 277 -10.44 -38.06 6.39
C LEU A 277 -11.02 -39.04 7.42
N ILE A 278 -12.11 -38.67 8.10
CA ILE A 278 -12.81 -39.54 9.06
C ILE A 278 -13.41 -40.77 8.35
N GLN A 279 -13.85 -40.65 7.10
CA GLN A 279 -14.26 -41.79 6.26
C GLN A 279 -13.10 -42.73 5.89
N GLY A 280 -11.86 -42.39 6.24
CA GLY A 280 -10.67 -43.19 5.97
C GLY A 280 -9.97 -42.86 4.66
N ASN A 281 -10.34 -41.78 3.96
CA ASN A 281 -9.75 -41.40 2.67
C ASN A 281 -8.36 -40.75 2.84
N THR A 282 -7.39 -41.56 3.29
CA THR A 282 -6.00 -41.15 3.55
C THR A 282 -5.05 -41.59 2.43
N GLN A 283 -5.59 -42.19 1.37
CA GLN A 283 -4.79 -42.82 0.31
C GLN A 283 -3.84 -41.84 -0.40
N HIS A 284 -4.27 -40.60 -0.63
CA HIS A 284 -3.46 -39.57 -1.28
C HIS A 284 -2.44 -38.91 -0.35
N LEU A 285 -2.54 -39.13 0.97
CA LEU A 285 -1.58 -38.64 1.96
C LEU A 285 -0.50 -39.68 2.28
N LYS A 286 -0.72 -40.95 1.89
CA LYS A 286 0.29 -42.01 1.98
C LYS A 286 1.35 -41.78 0.89
N GLY A 287 2.62 -41.96 1.22
CA GLY A 287 3.70 -41.68 0.28
C GLY A 287 3.93 -40.17 0.07
N ALA A 288 3.69 -39.34 1.09
CA ALA A 288 3.77 -37.87 0.94
C ALA A 288 5.11 -37.38 0.37
N PHE A 289 6.22 -38.08 0.62
CA PHE A 289 7.54 -37.73 0.10
C PHE A 289 7.91 -38.43 -1.21
N ASP A 290 7.03 -39.28 -1.72
CA ASP A 290 7.22 -39.89 -3.03
C ASP A 290 7.06 -38.81 -4.10
N THR A 291 7.92 -38.87 -5.11
CA THR A 291 7.87 -37.96 -6.25
C THR A 291 6.75 -38.39 -7.19
N VAL A 292 5.81 -37.48 -7.47
CA VAL A 292 4.68 -37.70 -8.38
C VAL A 292 5.18 -38.05 -9.79
N ASP A 293 6.26 -37.41 -10.24
CA ASP A 293 6.81 -37.54 -11.60
C ASP A 293 8.26 -38.09 -11.66
N GLY A 294 8.81 -38.58 -10.54
CA GLY A 294 10.22 -38.99 -10.46
C GLY A 294 11.24 -37.82 -10.49
N SER A 295 10.77 -36.58 -10.45
CA SER A 295 11.61 -35.38 -10.54
C SER A 295 12.37 -35.08 -9.24
N THR A 296 13.65 -34.75 -9.33
CA THR A 296 14.44 -34.26 -8.20
C THR A 296 14.16 -32.78 -7.93
N VAL A 297 14.16 -32.39 -6.65
CA VAL A 297 14.04 -30.98 -6.24
C VAL A 297 15.34 -30.26 -6.62
N ASN A 298 15.27 -29.42 -7.65
CA ASN A 298 16.34 -28.47 -7.99
C ASN A 298 16.15 -27.16 -7.21
N ILE A 299 17.25 -26.47 -6.91
CA ILE A 299 17.32 -25.19 -6.20
C ILE A 299 16.41 -24.14 -6.86
N GLY A 300 16.41 -24.01 -8.18
CA GLY A 300 15.54 -23.05 -8.89
C GLY A 300 14.07 -23.39 -8.88
N ARG A 301 13.73 -24.67 -8.99
CA ARG A 301 12.35 -25.14 -8.84
C ARG A 301 11.84 -24.85 -7.44
N LEU A 302 12.69 -25.02 -6.42
CA LEU A 302 12.36 -24.65 -5.05
C LEU A 302 12.17 -23.13 -4.90
N ALA A 303 13.03 -22.30 -5.49
CA ALA A 303 12.88 -20.84 -5.43
C ALA A 303 11.56 -20.36 -6.07
N THR A 304 11.22 -20.88 -7.24
CA THR A 304 9.93 -20.54 -7.89
C THR A 304 8.72 -21.13 -7.16
N ALA A 305 8.86 -22.28 -6.50
CA ALA A 305 7.85 -22.79 -5.57
C ALA A 305 7.62 -21.82 -4.40
N PHE A 306 8.70 -21.27 -3.82
CA PHE A 306 8.59 -20.22 -2.81
C PHE A 306 7.89 -18.97 -3.35
N TYR A 307 8.08 -18.54 -4.61
CA TYR A 307 7.32 -17.43 -5.19
C TYR A 307 5.81 -17.70 -5.19
N THR A 308 5.39 -18.86 -5.69
CA THR A 308 3.97 -19.25 -5.69
C THR A 308 3.41 -19.32 -4.26
N GLY A 309 4.16 -19.90 -3.32
CA GLY A 309 3.74 -19.94 -1.91
C GLY A 309 3.68 -18.56 -1.25
N LEU A 310 4.66 -17.70 -1.50
CA LEU A 310 4.75 -16.36 -0.90
C LEU A 310 3.76 -15.38 -1.50
N TRP A 311 3.39 -15.55 -2.77
CA TRP A 311 2.25 -14.86 -3.36
C TRP A 311 0.97 -15.10 -2.53
N ALA A 312 0.72 -16.35 -2.10
CA ALA A 312 -0.45 -16.64 -1.30
C ALA A 312 -0.44 -16.02 0.10
N TYR A 313 0.75 -15.74 0.65
CA TYR A 313 0.89 -15.03 1.91
C TYR A 313 1.05 -13.51 1.76
N ASP A 314 1.12 -12.97 0.54
CA ASP A 314 1.33 -11.53 0.34
C ASP A 314 0.20 -10.69 0.94
N GLY A 315 0.52 -9.46 1.36
CA GLY A 315 -0.40 -8.54 2.02
C GLY A 315 -0.19 -8.40 3.52
N TRP A 316 0.72 -9.17 4.13
CA TRP A 316 1.10 -9.01 5.54
C TRP A 316 1.67 -7.61 5.87
N ASN A 317 2.27 -6.91 4.89
CA ASN A 317 2.79 -5.56 5.03
C ASN A 317 1.73 -4.46 4.86
N ASN A 318 0.52 -4.75 4.36
CA ASN A 318 -0.50 -3.74 4.10
C ASN A 318 -0.92 -2.98 5.37
N LEU A 319 -0.86 -3.62 6.54
CA LEU A 319 -1.19 -2.96 7.81
C LEU A 319 -0.20 -1.83 8.14
N ASN A 320 1.06 -1.91 7.70
CA ASN A 320 2.05 -0.87 7.91
C ASN A 320 1.76 0.41 7.11
N TYR A 321 1.06 0.30 5.97
CA TYR A 321 0.69 1.47 5.15
C TYR A 321 -0.38 2.34 5.82
N VAL A 322 -1.12 1.79 6.78
CA VAL A 322 -2.25 2.43 7.46
C VAL A 322 -1.95 2.69 8.94
N THR A 323 -0.67 2.73 9.31
CA THR A 323 -0.24 2.87 10.71
C THR A 323 -0.77 4.13 11.38
N GLU A 324 -0.87 5.25 10.65
CA GLU A 324 -1.45 6.52 11.16
C GLU A 324 -2.92 6.37 11.58
N GLU A 325 -3.65 5.42 10.99
CA GLU A 325 -5.07 5.17 11.27
C GLU A 325 -5.27 4.13 12.38
N ILE A 326 -4.22 3.45 12.85
CA ILE A 326 -4.29 2.43 13.90
C ILE A 326 -4.40 3.09 15.29
N LYS A 327 -5.36 2.62 16.09
CA LYS A 327 -5.45 2.98 17.51
C LYS A 327 -4.30 2.31 18.26
N ASN A 328 -3.50 3.07 19.01
CA ASN A 328 -2.35 2.56 19.78
C ASN A 328 -1.41 1.65 18.96
N PRO A 329 -0.75 2.17 17.90
CA PRO A 329 0.03 1.37 16.95
C PRO A 329 1.13 0.56 17.64
N SER A 330 1.79 1.10 18.67
CA SER A 330 2.83 0.43 19.45
C SER A 330 2.43 -0.95 20.02
N LYS A 331 1.14 -1.15 20.31
CA LYS A 331 0.61 -2.41 20.86
C LYS A 331 -0.22 -3.16 19.83
N ASN A 332 -1.07 -2.48 19.07
CA ASN A 332 -2.02 -3.14 18.19
C ASN A 332 -1.39 -3.63 16.89
N LEU A 333 -0.39 -2.94 16.33
CA LEU A 333 0.32 -3.40 15.13
C LEU A 333 0.98 -4.77 15.35
N PRO A 334 1.87 -4.97 16.35
CA PRO A 334 2.51 -6.27 16.57
C PRO A 334 1.50 -7.35 17.00
N ARG A 335 0.46 -7.01 17.78
CA ARG A 335 -0.58 -7.98 18.18
C ARG A 335 -1.41 -8.45 16.99
N SER A 336 -1.79 -7.55 16.07
CA SER A 336 -2.51 -7.92 14.86
C SER A 336 -1.70 -8.89 13.99
N ILE A 337 -0.39 -8.67 13.88
CA ILE A 337 0.53 -9.56 13.14
C ILE A 337 0.65 -10.93 13.79
N MET A 338 0.88 -10.99 15.10
CA MET A 338 1.05 -12.24 15.86
C MET A 338 -0.23 -13.10 15.91
N ILE A 339 -1.40 -12.50 15.73
CA ILE A 339 -2.68 -13.24 15.66
C ILE A 339 -3.01 -13.59 14.21
N GLY A 340 -2.91 -12.62 13.30
CA GLY A 340 -3.37 -12.75 11.93
C GLY A 340 -2.57 -13.75 11.10
N ILE A 341 -1.24 -13.64 11.08
CA ILE A 341 -0.41 -14.46 10.18
C ILE A 341 -0.40 -15.95 10.58
N PRO A 342 -0.26 -16.31 11.87
CA PRO A 342 -0.36 -17.72 12.27
C PRO A 342 -1.74 -18.31 11.99
N LEU A 343 -2.82 -17.52 12.14
CA LEU A 343 -4.16 -17.95 11.78
C LEU A 343 -4.26 -18.27 10.27
N VAL A 344 -3.74 -17.39 9.40
CA VAL A 344 -3.70 -17.64 7.95
C VAL A 344 -2.89 -18.89 7.63
N THR A 345 -1.72 -19.04 8.26
CA THR A 345 -0.84 -20.21 8.07
C THR A 345 -1.55 -21.51 8.44
N LEU A 346 -2.25 -21.53 9.57
CA LEU A 346 -3.04 -22.68 10.01
C LEU A 346 -4.17 -22.99 9.02
N CYS A 347 -4.93 -21.97 8.59
CA CYS A 347 -5.98 -22.13 7.60
C CYS A 347 -5.45 -22.72 6.29
N TYR A 348 -4.34 -22.19 5.76
CA TYR A 348 -3.74 -22.65 4.52
C TYR A 348 -3.25 -24.09 4.61
N ALA A 349 -2.60 -24.46 5.71
CA ALA A 349 -2.18 -25.83 5.95
C ALA A 349 -3.38 -26.80 5.95
N LEU A 350 -4.46 -26.44 6.67
CA LEU A 350 -5.66 -27.27 6.76
C LEU A 350 -6.43 -27.37 5.43
N ILE A 351 -6.45 -26.30 4.63
CA ILE A 351 -7.06 -26.30 3.29
C ILE A 351 -6.32 -27.25 2.36
N ASN A 352 -4.98 -27.19 2.33
CA ASN A 352 -4.18 -28.07 1.48
C ASN A 352 -4.39 -29.55 1.84
N VAL A 353 -4.41 -29.87 3.14
CA VAL A 353 -4.76 -31.22 3.62
C VAL A 353 -6.18 -31.61 3.20
N SER A 354 -7.12 -30.68 3.24
CA SER A 354 -8.52 -30.91 2.86
C SER A 354 -8.68 -31.18 1.36
N TYR A 355 -7.94 -30.48 0.49
CA TYR A 355 -7.92 -30.76 -0.94
C TYR A 355 -7.42 -32.18 -1.22
N LEU A 356 -6.28 -32.55 -0.65
CA LEU A 356 -5.70 -33.89 -0.85
C LEU A 356 -6.52 -35.02 -0.22
N ALA A 357 -7.38 -34.73 0.77
CA ALA A 357 -8.33 -35.72 1.30
C ALA A 357 -9.47 -36.04 0.32
N VAL A 358 -9.67 -35.24 -0.73
CA VAL A 358 -10.86 -35.28 -1.60
C VAL A 358 -10.49 -35.60 -3.04
N MET A 359 -9.38 -35.05 -3.53
CA MET A 359 -8.90 -35.23 -4.90
C MET A 359 -7.47 -35.76 -4.92
N SER A 360 -7.11 -36.37 -6.05
CA SER A 360 -5.74 -36.85 -6.26
C SER A 360 -4.77 -35.70 -6.57
N PRO A 361 -3.45 -35.88 -6.35
CA PRO A 361 -2.45 -34.87 -6.70
C PRO A 361 -2.48 -34.46 -8.18
N SER A 362 -2.68 -35.42 -9.10
CA SER A 362 -2.79 -35.16 -10.53
C SER A 362 -4.04 -34.36 -10.89
N GLU A 363 -5.19 -34.69 -10.29
CA GLU A 363 -6.44 -33.94 -10.47
C GLU A 363 -6.33 -32.50 -9.96
N MET A 364 -5.58 -32.28 -8.87
CA MET A 364 -5.31 -30.92 -8.36
C MET A 364 -4.42 -30.11 -9.31
N ILE A 365 -3.50 -30.76 -10.02
CA ILE A 365 -2.62 -30.10 -10.99
C ILE A 365 -3.38 -29.70 -12.25
N GLU A 366 -4.26 -30.58 -12.74
CA GLU A 366 -5.06 -30.36 -13.96
C GLU A 366 -6.20 -29.33 -13.77
N SER A 367 -6.61 -29.08 -12.53
CA SER A 367 -7.69 -28.13 -12.21
C SER A 367 -7.20 -26.69 -12.20
N GLU A 368 -7.77 -25.84 -13.06
CA GLU A 368 -7.57 -24.39 -13.01
C GLU A 368 -8.19 -23.76 -11.76
N ALA A 369 -9.31 -24.31 -11.27
CA ALA A 369 -9.99 -23.88 -10.06
C ALA A 369 -10.17 -25.00 -9.02
N VAL A 370 -9.09 -25.30 -8.31
CA VAL A 370 -9.03 -26.35 -7.27
C VAL A 370 -10.20 -26.30 -6.28
N ALA A 371 -10.60 -25.09 -5.85
CA ALA A 371 -11.70 -24.91 -4.91
C ALA A 371 -13.08 -25.30 -5.47
N VAL A 372 -13.31 -25.09 -6.77
CA VAL A 372 -14.56 -25.45 -7.46
C VAL A 372 -14.61 -26.97 -7.63
N THR A 373 -13.51 -27.59 -8.06
CA THR A 373 -13.39 -29.06 -8.15
C THR A 373 -13.64 -29.73 -6.80
N PHE A 374 -13.09 -29.17 -5.72
CA PHE A 374 -13.39 -29.64 -4.36
C PHE A 374 -14.89 -29.54 -4.02
N GLY A 375 -15.52 -28.41 -4.35
CA GLY A 375 -16.95 -28.18 -4.16
C GLY A 375 -17.82 -29.21 -4.86
N ASN A 376 -17.50 -29.49 -6.14
CA ASN A 376 -18.21 -30.47 -6.95
C ASN A 376 -18.17 -31.89 -6.34
N ARG A 377 -17.06 -32.26 -5.69
CA ARG A 377 -16.87 -33.59 -5.06
C ARG A 377 -17.59 -33.75 -3.72
N ILE A 378 -17.76 -32.69 -2.93
CA ILE A 378 -18.31 -32.77 -1.56
C ILE A 378 -19.71 -32.18 -1.44
N LEU A 379 -19.92 -30.98 -1.98
CA LEU A 379 -21.12 -30.19 -1.73
C LEU A 379 -22.28 -30.56 -2.68
N GLY A 380 -22.01 -31.26 -3.78
CA GLY A 380 -23.02 -31.70 -4.74
C GLY A 380 -23.87 -30.53 -5.23
N VAL A 381 -25.16 -30.51 -4.88
CA VAL A 381 -26.10 -29.43 -5.25
C VAL A 381 -25.67 -28.05 -4.75
N MET A 382 -24.89 -28.00 -3.68
CA MET A 382 -24.37 -26.74 -3.10
C MET A 382 -22.98 -26.34 -3.66
N ALA A 383 -22.51 -26.97 -4.73
CA ALA A 383 -21.18 -26.68 -5.29
C ALA A 383 -21.01 -25.21 -5.75
N TRP A 384 -22.09 -24.55 -6.16
CA TRP A 384 -22.10 -23.12 -6.53
C TRP A 384 -21.68 -22.18 -5.39
N LEU A 385 -21.72 -22.63 -4.12
CA LEU A 385 -21.23 -21.85 -2.99
C LEU A 385 -19.71 -21.66 -3.03
N MET A 386 -18.95 -22.58 -3.64
CA MET A 386 -17.50 -22.49 -3.73
C MET A 386 -17.02 -21.32 -4.60
N PRO A 387 -17.40 -21.21 -5.89
CA PRO A 387 -17.00 -20.07 -6.71
C PRO A 387 -17.51 -18.74 -6.14
N LEU A 388 -18.72 -18.70 -5.57
CA LEU A 388 -19.23 -17.51 -4.87
C LEU A 388 -18.33 -17.10 -3.69
N SER A 389 -17.91 -18.07 -2.87
CA SER A 389 -17.04 -17.81 -1.73
C SER A 389 -15.65 -17.32 -2.16
N VAL A 390 -15.09 -17.89 -3.22
CA VAL A 390 -13.82 -17.46 -3.80
C VAL A 390 -13.94 -16.05 -4.37
N ALA A 391 -15.02 -15.74 -5.08
CA ALA A 391 -15.31 -14.42 -5.62
C ALA A 391 -15.41 -13.37 -4.50
N ILE A 392 -16.12 -13.67 -3.40
CA ILE A 392 -16.18 -12.80 -2.22
C ILE A 392 -14.80 -12.61 -1.59
N SER A 393 -14.00 -13.67 -1.49
CA SER A 393 -12.66 -13.62 -0.90
C SER A 393 -11.70 -12.74 -1.70
N THR A 394 -11.64 -12.96 -3.01
CA THR A 394 -10.77 -12.21 -3.94
C THR A 394 -11.17 -10.75 -4.03
N PHE A 395 -12.47 -10.44 -4.14
CA PHE A 395 -12.97 -9.07 -4.11
C PHE A 395 -12.59 -8.35 -2.80
N GLY A 396 -12.73 -9.03 -1.65
CA GLY A 396 -12.29 -8.50 -0.36
C GLY A 396 -10.78 -8.26 -0.27
N SER A 397 -9.95 -9.11 -0.88
CA SER A 397 -8.49 -8.89 -0.90
C SER A 397 -8.10 -7.71 -1.80
N ALA A 398 -8.73 -7.60 -2.97
CA ALA A 398 -8.55 -6.47 -3.89
C ALA A 398 -8.96 -5.12 -3.26
N ASN A 399 -10.09 -5.09 -2.54
CA ASN A 399 -10.53 -3.91 -1.79
C ASN A 399 -9.49 -3.46 -0.74
N GLY A 400 -8.95 -4.38 0.05
CA GLY A 400 -7.91 -4.07 1.03
C GLY A 400 -6.59 -3.62 0.39
N THR A 401 -6.26 -4.15 -0.79
CA THR A 401 -5.07 -3.74 -1.57
C THR A 401 -5.21 -2.31 -2.09
N LEU A 402 -6.35 -1.98 -2.70
CA LEU A 402 -6.63 -0.63 -3.18
C LEU A 402 -6.63 0.39 -2.03
N PHE A 403 -7.16 -0.01 -0.87
CA PHE A 403 -7.14 0.80 0.34
C PHE A 403 -5.71 1.21 0.75
N ALA A 404 -4.76 0.27 0.74
CA ALA A 404 -3.36 0.52 1.05
C ALA A 404 -2.64 1.33 -0.05
N ALA A 405 -2.90 1.03 -1.33
CA ALA A 405 -2.28 1.71 -2.46
C ALA A 405 -2.54 3.23 -2.47
N GLY A 406 -3.76 3.65 -2.11
CA GLY A 406 -4.09 5.07 -1.98
C GLY A 406 -3.20 5.83 -0.99
N ARG A 407 -2.80 5.20 0.13
CA ARG A 407 -1.93 5.82 1.15
C ARG A 407 -0.49 5.95 0.68
N LEU A 408 0.01 4.98 -0.08
CA LEU A 408 1.35 5.05 -0.66
C LEU A 408 1.46 6.24 -1.63
N CYS A 409 0.51 6.36 -2.56
CA CYS A 409 0.47 7.48 -3.51
C CYS A 409 0.39 8.82 -2.76
N PHE A 410 -0.47 8.90 -1.74
CA PHE A 410 -0.64 10.09 -0.91
C PHE A 410 0.65 10.47 -0.15
N ALA A 411 1.31 9.51 0.49
CA ALA A 411 2.54 9.77 1.25
C ALA A 411 3.71 10.23 0.36
N ALA A 412 3.92 9.57 -0.78
CA ALA A 412 5.02 9.89 -1.67
C ALA A 412 4.80 11.21 -2.46
N SER A 413 3.54 11.55 -2.78
CA SER A 413 3.23 12.84 -3.41
C SER A 413 3.36 14.02 -2.44
N ARG A 414 3.06 13.83 -1.14
CA ARG A 414 3.25 14.87 -0.12
C ARG A 414 4.72 15.31 0.05
N GLU A 415 5.65 14.41 -0.19
CA GLU A 415 7.10 14.67 -0.15
C GLU A 415 7.65 15.17 -1.51
N GLY A 416 6.79 15.46 -2.50
CA GLY A 416 7.20 15.92 -3.83
C GLY A 416 7.89 14.85 -4.70
N HIS A 417 7.79 13.57 -4.32
CA HIS A 417 8.38 12.46 -5.07
C HIS A 417 7.44 11.88 -6.14
N LEU A 418 6.15 12.24 -6.10
CA LEU A 418 5.15 11.92 -7.12
C LEU A 418 4.38 13.18 -7.50
N LEU A 419 3.50 13.08 -8.50
CA LEU A 419 2.65 14.19 -8.92
C LEU A 419 1.81 14.73 -7.76
N ASP A 420 1.81 16.05 -7.56
CA ASP A 420 1.10 16.72 -6.46
C ASP A 420 -0.40 16.39 -6.44
N CYS A 421 -1.02 16.26 -7.61
CA CYS A 421 -2.44 15.95 -7.74
C CYS A 421 -2.84 14.60 -7.12
N LEU A 422 -1.88 13.66 -6.96
CA LEU A 422 -2.12 12.37 -6.33
C LEU A 422 -2.23 12.47 -4.80
N SER A 423 -1.77 13.58 -4.20
CA SER A 423 -1.93 13.89 -2.78
C SER A 423 -3.29 14.52 -2.45
N TYR A 424 -4.09 14.88 -3.47
CA TYR A 424 -5.31 15.63 -3.24
C TYR A 424 -6.43 14.74 -2.68
N VAL A 425 -7.24 15.34 -1.82
CA VAL A 425 -8.33 14.66 -1.11
C VAL A 425 -9.67 15.29 -1.50
N HIS A 426 -10.69 14.46 -1.69
CA HIS A 426 -12.03 14.92 -2.03
C HIS A 426 -12.64 15.75 -0.88
N VAL A 427 -13.12 16.96 -1.18
CA VAL A 427 -13.59 17.94 -0.17
C VAL A 427 -14.75 17.42 0.70
N ARG A 428 -15.74 16.74 0.08
CA ARG A 428 -16.92 16.23 0.80
C ARG A 428 -16.71 14.87 1.44
N ARG A 429 -15.91 14.01 0.82
CA ARG A 429 -15.79 12.57 1.15
C ARG A 429 -14.54 12.21 1.92
N PHE A 430 -13.54 13.09 1.93
CA PHE A 430 -12.24 12.87 2.57
C PHE A 430 -11.52 11.60 2.07
N THR A 431 -11.70 11.27 0.79
CA THR A 431 -11.07 10.12 0.11
C THR A 431 -9.97 10.58 -0.86
N PRO A 432 -8.84 9.85 -0.98
CA PRO A 432 -7.75 10.19 -1.91
C PRO A 432 -8.09 9.74 -3.35
N ALA A 433 -9.16 10.29 -3.92
CA ALA A 433 -9.73 9.84 -5.19
C ALA A 433 -8.73 9.82 -6.37
N PRO A 434 -7.88 10.85 -6.61
CA PRO A 434 -6.97 10.86 -7.76
C PRO A 434 -5.95 9.73 -7.72
N GLY A 435 -5.38 9.44 -6.54
CA GLY A 435 -4.44 8.33 -6.34
C GLY A 435 -5.08 6.96 -6.59
N LEU A 436 -6.33 6.77 -6.16
CA LEU A 436 -7.10 5.55 -6.39
C LEU A 436 -7.43 5.34 -7.87
N ILE A 437 -7.83 6.42 -8.57
CA ILE A 437 -8.12 6.39 -10.00
C ILE A 437 -6.85 6.05 -10.79
N PHE A 438 -5.74 6.75 -10.51
CA PHE A 438 -4.46 6.49 -11.17
C PHE A 438 -4.02 5.04 -11.04
N HIS A 439 -4.04 4.52 -9.82
CA HIS A 439 -3.70 3.13 -9.54
C HIS A 439 -4.61 2.14 -10.29
N SER A 440 -5.92 2.39 -10.30
CA SER A 440 -6.89 1.53 -10.97
C SER A 440 -6.75 1.55 -12.49
N LEU A 441 -6.36 2.68 -13.09
CA LEU A 441 -6.07 2.79 -14.52
C LEU A 441 -4.84 1.95 -14.90
N VAL A 442 -3.76 2.04 -14.11
CA VAL A 442 -2.56 1.23 -14.35
C VAL A 442 -2.85 -0.26 -14.17
N ALA A 443 -3.61 -0.62 -13.13
CA ALA A 443 -4.04 -2.01 -12.92
C ALA A 443 -4.89 -2.53 -14.08
N GLY A 444 -5.82 -1.71 -14.60
CA GLY A 444 -6.63 -2.06 -15.76
C GLY A 444 -5.80 -2.26 -17.04
N ALA A 445 -4.78 -1.43 -17.26
CA ALA A 445 -3.84 -1.62 -18.36
C ALA A 445 -3.06 -2.95 -18.24
N MET A 446 -2.64 -3.32 -17.02
CA MET A 446 -1.98 -4.60 -16.76
C MET A 446 -2.89 -5.80 -16.96
N VAL A 447 -4.19 -5.69 -16.65
CA VAL A 447 -5.19 -6.75 -16.92
C VAL A 447 -5.32 -7.01 -18.43
N LEU A 448 -5.26 -5.97 -19.27
CA LEU A 448 -5.37 -6.13 -20.72
C LEU A 448 -4.17 -6.85 -21.33
N SER A 449 -2.96 -6.55 -20.83
CA SER A 449 -1.70 -7.07 -21.40
C SER A 449 -1.17 -8.34 -20.74
N GLY A 450 -1.55 -8.62 -19.48
CA GLY A 450 -0.85 -9.60 -18.64
C GLY A 450 -1.59 -10.92 -18.43
N ASN A 451 -0.81 -11.98 -18.19
CA ASN A 451 -1.26 -13.28 -17.70
C ASN A 451 -0.97 -13.42 -16.21
N ILE A 452 -1.77 -14.21 -15.48
CA ILE A 452 -1.67 -14.38 -14.02
C ILE A 452 -0.26 -14.83 -13.60
N ASP A 453 0.27 -15.91 -14.19
CA ASP A 453 1.56 -16.49 -13.78
C ASP A 453 2.74 -15.54 -14.01
N SER A 454 2.84 -14.95 -15.21
CA SER A 454 3.89 -13.98 -15.53
C SER A 454 3.81 -12.74 -14.62
N LEU A 455 2.60 -12.26 -14.31
CA LEU A 455 2.42 -11.14 -13.39
C LEU A 455 2.88 -11.51 -11.97
N ILE A 456 2.63 -12.74 -11.51
CA ILE A 456 3.09 -13.22 -10.19
C ILE A 456 4.62 -13.30 -10.15
N ASP A 457 5.26 -13.85 -11.17
CA ASP A 457 6.73 -13.99 -11.21
C ASP A 457 7.41 -12.62 -11.24
N PHE A 458 6.90 -11.70 -12.07
CA PHE A 458 7.39 -10.31 -12.15
C PHE A 458 7.17 -9.52 -10.85
N PHE A 459 5.99 -9.63 -10.25
CA PHE A 459 5.66 -9.03 -8.96
C PHE A 459 6.57 -9.56 -7.86
N SER A 460 6.69 -10.89 -7.74
CA SER A 460 7.43 -11.55 -6.67
C SER A 460 8.90 -11.17 -6.69
N PHE A 461 9.53 -11.23 -7.86
CA PHE A 461 10.93 -10.81 -8.03
C PHE A 461 11.16 -9.38 -7.55
N THR A 462 10.32 -8.45 -8.02
CA THR A 462 10.46 -7.02 -7.72
C THR A 462 10.14 -6.72 -6.26
N ALA A 463 9.11 -7.35 -5.68
CA ALA A 463 8.71 -7.16 -4.30
C ALA A 463 9.81 -7.62 -3.33
N TRP A 464 10.44 -8.77 -3.59
CA TRP A 464 11.50 -9.31 -2.73
C TRP A 464 12.78 -8.48 -2.72
N ILE A 465 13.07 -7.71 -3.78
CA ILE A 465 14.14 -6.70 -3.77
C ILE A 465 13.85 -5.64 -2.70
N PHE A 466 12.63 -5.10 -2.67
CA PHE A 466 12.26 -4.05 -1.72
C PHE A 466 12.02 -4.59 -0.30
N TYR A 467 11.49 -5.80 -0.14
CA TYR A 467 11.40 -6.45 1.17
C TYR A 467 12.79 -6.67 1.78
N GLY A 468 13.76 -7.12 0.98
CA GLY A 468 15.17 -7.19 1.39
C GLY A 468 15.74 -5.81 1.73
N GLY A 469 15.46 -4.80 0.90
CA GLY A 469 15.81 -3.41 1.16
C GLY A 469 15.27 -2.91 2.51
N ALA A 470 14.03 -3.26 2.88
CA ALA A 470 13.42 -2.87 4.15
C ALA A 470 14.10 -3.56 5.35
N MET A 471 14.50 -4.82 5.21
CA MET A 471 15.30 -5.51 6.22
C MET A 471 16.66 -4.83 6.39
N LEU A 472 17.31 -4.45 5.29
CA LEU A 472 18.56 -3.71 5.32
C LEU A 472 18.37 -2.33 5.99
N ALA A 473 17.28 -1.63 5.68
CA ALA A 473 16.94 -0.34 6.31
C ALA A 473 16.83 -0.48 7.83
N LEU A 474 16.14 -1.53 8.33
CA LEU A 474 16.06 -1.80 9.76
C LEU A 474 17.44 -2.06 10.40
N LEU A 475 18.29 -2.86 9.74
CA LEU A 475 19.66 -3.15 10.21
C LEU A 475 20.54 -1.90 10.22
N VAL A 476 20.44 -1.05 9.21
CA VAL A 476 21.15 0.23 9.12
C VAL A 476 20.67 1.17 10.21
N MET A 477 19.35 1.33 10.38
CA MET A 477 18.78 2.20 11.43
C MET A 477 19.11 1.73 12.84
N ARG A 478 19.35 0.44 13.07
CA ARG A 478 19.91 -0.05 14.35
C ARG A 478 21.31 0.48 14.65
N ARG A 479 22.10 0.75 13.62
CA ARG A 479 23.46 1.29 13.76
C ARG A 479 23.48 2.82 13.75
N THR A 480 22.72 3.45 12.85
CA THR A 480 22.75 4.91 12.66
C THR A 480 21.89 5.66 13.70
N ARG A 481 20.77 5.08 14.15
CA ARG A 481 19.85 5.67 15.14
C ARG A 481 19.60 4.69 16.32
N PRO A 482 20.61 4.43 17.17
CA PRO A 482 20.48 3.47 18.27
C PRO A 482 19.56 3.95 19.40
N ASN A 483 19.54 5.26 19.66
CA ASN A 483 18.80 5.86 20.79
C ASN A 483 17.34 6.24 20.46
N HIS A 484 16.89 6.01 19.22
CA HIS A 484 15.50 6.29 18.85
C HIS A 484 14.56 5.36 19.62
N PRO A 485 13.45 5.85 20.20
CA PRO A 485 12.51 4.99 20.90
C PRO A 485 11.95 3.92 19.95
N ARG A 486 12.02 2.65 20.40
CA ARG A 486 11.49 1.48 19.69
C ARG A 486 10.49 0.77 20.59
N PRO A 487 9.19 1.10 20.50
CA PRO A 487 8.17 0.50 21.35
C PRO A 487 8.08 -1.01 21.20
N TYR A 488 8.34 -1.51 19.99
CA TYR A 488 8.51 -2.93 19.70
C TYR A 488 9.89 -3.15 19.08
N LYS A 489 10.58 -4.22 19.50
CA LYS A 489 11.91 -4.58 19.03
C LYS A 489 11.98 -6.08 18.73
N CYS A 490 12.25 -6.44 17.48
CA CYS A 490 12.40 -7.83 17.08
C CYS A 490 13.82 -8.36 17.39
N PRO A 491 14.01 -9.67 17.62
CA PRO A 491 15.36 -10.25 17.68
C PRO A 491 16.14 -10.00 16.40
N LEU A 492 17.43 -9.65 16.49
CA LEU A 492 18.28 -9.31 15.31
C LEU A 492 18.39 -10.45 14.29
N ILE A 493 18.22 -11.70 14.74
CA ILE A 493 18.28 -12.89 13.89
C ILE A 493 17.19 -12.86 12.81
N ILE A 494 16.00 -12.31 13.13
CA ILE A 494 14.85 -12.27 12.23
C ILE A 494 15.15 -11.47 10.95
N PRO A 495 15.50 -10.16 11.01
CA PRO A 495 15.77 -9.38 9.80
C PRO A 495 16.98 -9.88 9.02
N VAL A 496 17.99 -10.46 9.69
CA VAL A 496 19.15 -11.07 9.00
C VAL A 496 18.74 -12.31 8.21
N LEU A 497 17.90 -13.17 8.80
CA LEU A 497 17.37 -14.36 8.14
C LEU A 497 16.50 -13.98 6.94
N VAL A 498 15.57 -13.03 7.11
CA VAL A 498 14.69 -12.57 6.02
C VAL A 498 15.50 -11.92 4.89
N LEU A 499 16.55 -11.15 5.22
CA LEU A 499 17.47 -10.58 4.24
C LEU A 499 18.22 -11.67 3.45
N GLY A 500 18.72 -12.70 4.13
CA GLY A 500 19.39 -13.84 3.48
C GLY A 500 18.45 -14.60 2.53
N ILE A 501 17.20 -14.81 2.93
CA ILE A 501 16.20 -15.46 2.07
C ILE A 501 15.79 -14.57 0.91
N SER A 502 15.64 -13.26 1.12
CA SER A 502 15.41 -12.29 0.04
C SER A 502 16.54 -12.36 -1.01
N ALA A 503 17.80 -12.39 -0.59
CA ALA A 503 18.93 -12.54 -1.50
C ALA A 503 18.88 -13.87 -2.29
N TYR A 504 18.56 -14.98 -1.63
CA TYR A 504 18.35 -16.27 -2.29
C TYR A 504 17.24 -16.21 -3.34
N LEU A 505 16.09 -15.63 -2.97
CA LEU A 505 14.93 -15.51 -3.84
C LEU A 505 15.16 -14.58 -5.04
N ILE A 506 16.11 -13.65 -4.97
CA ILE A 506 16.50 -12.81 -6.12
C ILE A 506 17.50 -13.55 -7.01
N VAL A 507 18.50 -14.22 -6.43
CA VAL A 507 19.63 -14.79 -7.17
C VAL A 507 19.27 -16.13 -7.83
N ALA A 508 18.54 -17.02 -7.14
CA ALA A 508 18.26 -18.35 -7.65
C ALA A 508 17.48 -18.35 -8.98
N PRO A 509 16.39 -17.56 -9.16
CA PRO A 509 15.66 -17.54 -10.43
C PRO A 509 16.49 -17.02 -11.60
N ILE A 510 17.40 -16.05 -11.36
CA ILE A 510 18.30 -15.52 -12.39
C ILE A 510 19.28 -16.60 -12.87
N ILE A 511 19.76 -17.46 -11.97
CA ILE A 511 20.70 -18.53 -12.31
C ILE A 511 20.00 -19.70 -13.00
N ASP A 512 18.85 -20.12 -12.47
CA ASP A 512 18.20 -21.35 -12.92
C ASP A 512 17.37 -21.17 -14.20
N ASN A 513 16.63 -20.06 -14.31
CA ASN A 513 15.81 -19.75 -15.49
C ASN A 513 15.86 -18.24 -15.78
N PRO A 514 16.94 -17.74 -16.39
CA PRO A 514 17.06 -16.32 -16.71
C PRO A 514 15.99 -15.90 -17.72
N GLN A 515 14.91 -15.31 -17.22
CA GLN A 515 13.85 -14.73 -18.03
C GLN A 515 14.14 -13.25 -18.31
N ILE A 516 13.68 -12.77 -19.46
CA ILE A 516 13.86 -11.37 -19.87
C ILE A 516 13.09 -10.40 -18.96
N GLU A 517 12.06 -10.90 -18.28
CA GLU A 517 11.22 -10.15 -17.34
C GLU A 517 12.03 -9.58 -16.16
N TYR A 518 13.02 -10.32 -15.66
CA TYR A 518 13.91 -9.84 -14.59
C TYR A 518 14.81 -8.69 -15.06
N LEU A 519 15.26 -8.74 -16.32
CA LEU A 519 16.02 -7.65 -16.92
C LEU A 519 15.14 -6.41 -17.10
N TYR A 520 13.88 -6.57 -17.51
CA TYR A 520 12.93 -5.46 -17.58
C TYR A 520 12.62 -4.88 -16.21
N ALA A 521 12.47 -5.70 -15.17
CA ALA A 521 12.30 -5.24 -13.80
C ALA A 521 13.49 -4.37 -13.34
N ALA A 522 14.71 -4.88 -13.49
CA ALA A 522 15.94 -4.16 -13.13
C ALA A 522 16.09 -2.86 -13.95
N GLY A 523 15.85 -2.93 -15.26
CA GLY A 523 15.87 -1.78 -16.15
C GLY A 523 14.85 -0.71 -15.77
N PHE A 524 13.64 -1.11 -15.39
CA PHE A 524 12.58 -0.20 -14.95
C PHE A 524 12.88 0.48 -13.61
N ILE A 525 13.48 -0.25 -12.66
CA ILE A 525 14.00 0.32 -11.41
C ILE A 525 15.04 1.40 -11.72
N LEU A 526 16.03 1.07 -12.56
CA LEU A 526 17.10 2.02 -12.92
C LEU A 526 16.58 3.22 -13.73
N ALA A 527 15.58 3.02 -14.59
CA ALA A 527 14.93 4.09 -15.33
C ALA A 527 14.26 5.12 -14.39
N GLY A 528 13.84 4.70 -13.19
CA GLY A 528 13.38 5.61 -12.15
C GLY A 528 14.41 6.70 -11.81
N MET A 529 15.71 6.41 -11.84
CA MET A 529 16.75 7.43 -11.61
C MET A 529 16.77 8.51 -12.69
N LEU A 530 16.44 8.18 -13.94
CA LEU A 530 16.35 9.14 -15.03
C LEU A 530 15.19 10.13 -14.84
N VAL A 531 14.14 9.72 -14.13
CA VAL A 531 13.01 10.57 -13.74
C VAL A 531 13.34 11.35 -12.46
N TYR A 532 13.98 10.71 -11.48
CA TYR A 532 14.36 11.34 -10.21
C TYR A 532 15.22 12.59 -10.39
N LEU A 533 16.23 12.53 -11.26
CA LEU A 533 17.17 13.62 -11.45
C LEU A 533 16.49 14.93 -11.92
N PRO A 534 15.80 14.99 -13.07
CA PRO A 534 15.17 16.22 -13.54
C PRO A 534 14.02 16.71 -12.65
N PHE A 535 13.10 15.81 -12.26
CA PHE A 535 11.84 16.22 -11.63
C PHE A 535 11.98 16.45 -10.13
N VAL A 536 12.74 15.61 -9.41
CA VAL A 536 12.85 15.70 -7.95
C VAL A 536 14.12 16.42 -7.53
N LYS A 537 15.28 16.03 -8.05
CA LYS A 537 16.56 16.66 -7.64
C LYS A 537 16.73 18.07 -8.19
N TYR A 538 16.34 18.31 -9.45
CA TYR A 538 16.41 19.64 -10.09
C TYR A 538 15.09 20.42 -10.01
N GLY A 539 14.01 19.82 -9.49
CA GLY A 539 12.72 20.50 -9.28
C GLY A 539 12.05 20.99 -10.57
N TYR A 540 12.34 20.37 -11.72
CA TYR A 540 11.75 20.78 -12.98
C TYR A 540 10.27 20.37 -13.04
N VAL A 541 9.36 21.33 -12.96
CA VAL A 541 7.92 21.10 -13.18
C VAL A 541 7.54 21.67 -14.56
N PRO A 542 7.08 20.83 -15.51
CA PRO A 542 6.61 21.32 -16.81
C PRO A 542 5.43 22.29 -16.62
N LYS A 543 5.46 23.45 -17.28
CA LYS A 543 4.41 24.49 -17.13
C LYS A 543 2.98 24.01 -17.42
N PHE A 544 2.80 22.99 -18.27
CA PHE A 544 1.47 22.44 -18.56
C PHE A 544 0.87 21.69 -17.37
N MET A 545 1.70 21.21 -16.42
CA MET A 545 1.24 20.45 -15.26
C MET A 545 0.38 21.31 -14.32
N GLU A 546 0.61 22.62 -14.26
CA GLU A 546 -0.27 23.53 -13.50
C GLU A 546 -1.71 23.51 -14.06
N GLY A 547 -1.85 23.53 -15.39
CA GLY A 547 -3.14 23.42 -16.06
C GLY A 547 -3.81 22.07 -15.84
N VAL A 548 -3.04 20.98 -15.88
CA VAL A 548 -3.53 19.62 -15.60
C VAL A 548 -3.97 19.50 -14.14
N ASN A 549 -3.17 19.99 -13.20
CA ASN A 549 -3.49 19.98 -11.78
C ASN A 549 -4.77 20.77 -11.50
N ALA A 550 -4.91 21.97 -12.06
CA ALA A 550 -6.12 22.79 -11.92
C ALA A 550 -7.35 22.10 -12.55
N PHE A 551 -7.20 21.50 -13.73
CA PHE A 551 -8.29 20.76 -14.38
C PHE A 551 -8.74 19.56 -13.54
N LEU A 552 -7.80 18.73 -13.07
CA LEU A 552 -8.11 17.57 -12.21
C LEU A 552 -8.72 18.00 -10.87
N GLN A 553 -8.27 19.13 -10.32
CA GLN A 553 -8.79 19.68 -9.08
C GLN A 553 -10.27 20.05 -9.21
N MET A 554 -10.65 20.73 -10.29
CA MET A 554 -12.04 21.08 -10.58
C MET A 554 -12.89 19.87 -10.96
N LEU A 555 -12.35 18.97 -11.81
CA LEU A 555 -13.07 17.79 -12.29
C LEU A 555 -13.45 16.82 -11.16
N LEU A 556 -12.55 16.64 -10.18
CA LEU A 556 -12.71 15.65 -9.12
C LEU A 556 -13.18 16.26 -7.78
N GLU A 557 -13.38 17.59 -7.70
CA GLU A 557 -13.70 18.31 -6.46
C GLU A 557 -12.73 17.97 -5.31
N VAL A 558 -11.43 17.98 -5.61
CA VAL A 558 -10.37 17.64 -4.67
C VAL A 558 -9.59 18.88 -4.24
N ALA A 559 -8.96 18.83 -3.07
CA ALA A 559 -8.14 19.90 -2.53
C ALA A 559 -6.79 19.37 -2.01
N PRO A 560 -5.73 20.18 -2.05
CA PRO A 560 -4.46 19.83 -1.43
C PRO A 560 -4.64 19.64 0.07
N THR A 561 -3.89 18.69 0.64
CA THR A 561 -3.80 18.53 2.09
C THR A 561 -2.72 19.47 2.62
N ALA A 562 -2.94 20.07 3.79
CA ALA A 562 -1.92 20.91 4.43
C ALA A 562 -0.66 20.07 4.65
N ALA A 563 0.43 20.41 3.96
CA ALA A 563 1.73 19.82 4.23
C ALA A 563 2.11 20.19 5.67
N ALA A 564 2.66 19.25 6.43
CA ALA A 564 3.10 19.46 7.82
C ALA A 564 4.40 20.30 7.91
N PHE A 565 4.55 21.28 7.02
CA PHE A 565 5.69 22.19 6.98
C PHE A 565 5.16 23.63 7.06
N ASP A 566 4.88 24.05 8.29
CA ASP A 566 5.00 25.44 8.73
C ASP A 566 6.04 25.48 9.87
#